data_AF-A0A2J1DQZ8-F1
#
_entry.id   AF-A0A2J1DQZ8-F1
#
_cell.length_a   1.000
_cell.length_b   1.000
_cell.length_c   1.000
_cell.angle_alpha   90.00
_cell.angle_beta   90.00
_cell.angle_gamma   90.00
#
_symmetry.space_group_name_H-M   'P 1'
#
loop_
_entity.id
_entity.type
_entity.pdbx_description
1 polymer ?
#
loop_
_entity_poly.entity_id
_entity_poly.type
_entity_poly.pdbx_seq_one_letter_code
_entity_poly.pdbx_strand_id
1 'polypeptide(L)' 'MEKAGLLIKHKDRINSNKVTVEMSPKVCEIWNAEIVKGIFRSTLSKLSETEKEQIKEISKKITEEALAFSRQQQIKL' A
#
# COMPACT_ATOMS: atom_id res chain seq x y z
N MET A 1 0.01 17.81 3.64
CA MET A 1 -0.41 16.81 2.62
C MET A 1 -1.18 17.45 1.48
N GLU A 2 -2.42 17.90 1.68
CA GLU A 2 -3.23 18.55 0.61
C GLU A 2 -2.65 19.88 0.13
N LYS A 3 -2.30 20.81 1.05
CA LYS A 3 -1.61 22.07 0.71
C LYS A 3 -0.25 21.89 0.03
N ALA A 4 0.36 20.72 0.19
CA ALA A 4 1.62 20.36 -0.45
C ALA A 4 1.40 19.63 -1.79
N GLY A 5 0.16 19.50 -2.25
CA GLY A 5 -0.21 18.83 -3.50
C GLY A 5 -0.05 17.31 -3.47
N LEU A 6 0.11 16.70 -2.29
CA LEU A 6 0.41 15.27 -2.16
C LEU A 6 -0.85 14.39 -2.13
N LEU A 7 -1.95 14.95 -1.63
CA LEU A 7 -3.24 14.29 -1.53
C LEU A 7 -4.33 15.19 -2.13
N ILE A 8 -5.35 14.58 -2.71
CA ILE A 8 -6.55 15.22 -3.23
C ILE A 8 -7.73 14.75 -2.38
N LYS A 9 -8.59 15.69 -1.98
CA LYS A 9 -9.83 15.37 -1.27
C LYS A 9 -11.03 15.55 -2.19
N HIS A 10 -11.87 14.53 -2.24
CA HIS A 10 -13.14 14.56 -2.95
C HIS A 10 -14.26 14.57 -1.92
N LYS A 11 -15.04 15.65 -1.90
CA LYS A 11 -16.27 15.72 -1.10
C LYS A 11 -17.38 15.02 -1.87
N ASP A 12 -18.05 14.09 -1.23
CA ASP A 12 -19.19 13.40 -1.84
C ASP A 12 -20.32 14.40 -2.09
N ARG A 13 -20.87 14.37 -3.31
CA ARG A 13 -21.91 15.32 -3.74
C ARG A 13 -23.27 15.05 -3.08
N ILE A 14 -23.51 13.82 -2.64
CA ILE A 14 -24.78 13.36 -2.05
C ILE A 14 -24.69 13.39 -0.53
N ASN A 15 -23.55 12.98 0.04
CA ASN A 15 -23.31 13.04 1.48
C ASN A 15 -22.14 13.97 1.80
N SER A 16 -22.45 15.24 2.11
CA SER A 16 -21.43 16.26 2.37
C SER A 16 -20.51 15.96 3.58
N ASN A 17 -20.86 15.02 4.46
CA ASN A 17 -20.00 14.57 5.56
C ASN A 17 -18.97 13.52 5.13
N LYS A 18 -19.11 12.95 3.92
CA LYS A 18 -18.20 11.94 3.39
C LYS A 18 -17.13 12.61 2.53
N VAL A 19 -15.87 12.32 2.87
CA VAL A 19 -14.68 12.81 2.17
C VAL A 19 -13.80 11.63 1.80
N THR A 20 -13.53 11.46 0.50
CA THR A 20 -12.55 10.50 0.00
C THR A 20 -11.21 11.20 -0.14
N VAL A 21 -10.12 10.52 0.23
CA VAL A 21 -8.76 11.05 0.12
C VAL A 21 -7.96 10.13 -0.79
N GLU A 22 -7.37 10.70 -1.83
CA GLU A 22 -6.55 9.98 -2.80
C GLU A 22 -5.16 10.62 -2.88
N MET A 23 -4.13 9.83 -3.23
CA MET A 23 -2.83 10.41 -3.59
C MET A 23 -2.96 11.16 -4.91
N SER A 24 -2.27 12.30 -5.02
CA SER A 24 -2.23 13.00 -6.31
C SER A 24 -1.52 12.13 -7.36
N PRO A 25 -1.91 12.19 -8.64
CA PRO A 25 -1.33 11.34 -9.69
C PRO A 25 0.20 11.43 -9.75
N LYS A 26 0.75 12.65 -9.65
CA LYS A 26 2.20 12.90 -9.61
C LYS A 26 2.90 12.19 -8.46
N VAL A 27 2.30 12.18 -7.26
CA VAL A 27 2.88 11.47 -6.11
C VAL A 27 2.77 9.97 -6.28
N CYS A 28 1.65 9.47 -6.82
CA CYS A 28 1.46 8.05 -7.11
C CYS A 28 2.52 7.55 -8.10
N GLU A 29 2.82 8.33 -9.15
CA GLU A 29 3.90 8.04 -10.11
C GLU A 29 5.27 7.97 -9.43
N ILE A 30 5.66 8.98 -8.65
CA ILE A 30 6.95 9.02 -7.94
C ILE A 30 7.09 7.88 -6.92
N TRP A 31 6.03 7.63 -6.14
CA TRP A 31 5.99 6.58 -5.12
C TRP A 31 6.18 5.20 -5.74
N ASN A 32 5.46 4.91 -6.84
CA ASN A 32 5.48 3.61 -7.51
C ASN A 32 6.69 3.40 -8.41
N ALA A 33 7.23 4.45 -9.03
CA ALA A 33 8.33 4.33 -9.98
C ALA A 33 9.71 4.29 -9.32
N GLU A 34 9.96 5.14 -8.31
CA GLU A 34 11.33 5.38 -7.83
C GLU A 34 11.57 4.98 -6.39
N ILE A 35 10.70 5.39 -5.46
CA ILE A 35 10.99 5.27 -4.03
C ILE A 35 10.83 3.82 -3.56
N VAL A 36 9.65 3.23 -3.78
CA VAL A 36 9.37 1.88 -3.29
C VAL A 36 10.23 0.85 -4.03
N LYS A 37 10.27 0.91 -5.36
CA LYS A 37 11.08 -0.01 -6.17
C LYS A 37 12.58 0.13 -5.88
N GLY A 38 13.08 1.35 -5.68
CA GLY A 38 14.48 1.61 -5.34
C GLY A 38 14.88 1.01 -3.99
N ILE A 39 14.06 1.25 -2.95
CA ILE A 39 14.28 0.71 -1.60
C ILE A 39 14.24 -0.83 -1.62
N PHE A 40 13.21 -1.41 -2.25
CA PHE A 40 13.10 -2.86 -2.35
C PHE A 40 14.26 -3.47 -3.13
N ARG A 41 14.61 -2.92 -4.30
CA ARG A 41 15.71 -3.44 -5.12
C ARG A 41 17.06 -3.36 -4.38
N SER A 42 17.35 -2.23 -3.71
CA SER A 42 18.59 -2.05 -2.94
C SER A 42 18.67 -2.98 -1.71
N THR A 43 17.53 -3.26 -1.08
CA THR A 43 17.47 -4.15 0.08
C THR A 43 17.60 -5.60 -0.36
N LEU A 44 16.83 -6.01 -1.38
CA LEU A 44 16.87 -7.35 -1.93
C LEU A 44 18.22 -7.69 -2.58
N SER A 45 18.94 -6.71 -3.15
CA SER A 45 20.25 -6.98 -3.75
C SER A 45 21.32 -7.41 -2.75
N LYS A 46 21.10 -7.21 -1.45
CA LYS A 46 22.01 -7.62 -0.38
C LYS A 46 21.76 -9.05 0.11
N LEU A 47 20.71 -9.69 -0.38
CA LEU A 47 20.27 -11.01 0.03
C LEU A 47 20.68 -12.06 -1.00
N SER A 48 20.96 -13.26 -0.52
CA SER A 48 21.08 -14.46 -1.36
C SER A 48 19.73 -14.83 -1.98
N GLU A 49 19.76 -15.65 -3.04
CA GLU A 49 18.54 -16.14 -3.69
C GLU A 49 17.66 -16.98 -2.74
N THR A 50 18.28 -17.75 -1.84
CA THR A 50 17.55 -18.51 -0.83
C THR A 50 16.81 -17.59 0.16
N GLU A 51 17.47 -16.54 0.65
CA GLU A 51 16.86 -15.55 1.55
C GLU A 51 15.72 -14.79 0.87
N LYS A 52 15.87 -14.46 -0.43
CA LYS A 52 14.80 -13.83 -1.21
C LYS A 52 13.57 -14.74 -1.30
N GLU A 53 13.74 -16.03 -1.59
CA GLU A 53 12.62 -16.96 -1.69
C GLU A 53 11.95 -17.18 -0.31
N GLN A 54 12.73 -17.23 0.77
CA GLN A 54 12.19 -17.28 2.13
C GLN A 54 11.33 -16.04 2.47
N ILE A 55 11.82 -14.83 2.18
CA ILE A 55 11.08 -13.59 2.41
C ILE A 55 9.78 -13.57 1.59
N LYS A 56 9.84 -14.04 0.36
CA LYS A 56 8.66 -14.16 -0.51
C LYS A 56 7.62 -15.10 0.10
N GLU A 57 8.02 -16.27 0.58
CA GLU A 57 7.11 -17.21 1.25
C GLU A 57 6.51 -16.63 2.54
N ILE A 58 7.33 -15.99 3.37
CA ILE A 58 6.88 -15.33 4.61
C ILE A 58 5.86 -14.22 4.28
N SER A 59 6.19 -13.35 3.32
CA SER A 59 5.30 -12.24 2.92
C SER A 59 3.95 -12.74 2.39
N LYS A 60 3.95 -13.86 1.66
CA LYS A 60 2.74 -14.51 1.18
C LYS A 60 1.87 -15.00 2.34
N LYS A 61 2.43 -15.75 3.29
CA LYS A 61 1.70 -16.26 4.46
C LYS A 61 1.10 -15.13 5.30
N ILE A 62 1.88 -14.09 5.59
CA ILE A 62 1.39 -12.91 6.33
C ILE A 62 0.20 -12.26 5.61
N THR A 63 0.28 -12.11 4.29
CA THR A 63 -0.80 -11.51 3.50
C THR A 63 -2.06 -12.37 3.51
N GLU A 64 -1.91 -13.69 3.36
CA GLU A 64 -3.02 -14.65 3.41
C GLU A 64 -3.72 -14.63 4.78
N GLU A 65 -2.96 -14.62 5.87
CA GLU A 65 -3.49 -14.52 7.23
C GLU A 65 -4.19 -13.18 7.50
N ALA A 66 -3.60 -12.07 7.06
CA ALA A 66 -4.21 -10.75 7.20
C ALA A 66 -5.56 -10.66 6.44
N LEU A 67 -5.63 -11.22 5.23
CA LEU A 67 -6.87 -11.29 4.45
C LEU A 67 -7.91 -12.22 5.10
N ALA A 68 -7.48 -13.35 5.66
CA ALA A 68 -8.38 -14.24 6.40
C ALA A 68 -8.96 -13.54 7.63
N PHE A 69 -8.13 -12.83 8.40
CA PHE A 69 -8.55 -12.05 9.56
C PHE A 69 -9.53 -10.93 9.20
N SER A 70 -9.25 -10.15 8.14
CA SER A 70 -10.15 -9.10 7.67
C SER A 70 -11.52 -9.66 7.27
N ARG A 71 -11.57 -10.82 6.61
CA ARG A 71 -12.82 -11.48 6.23
C ARG A 71 -13.61 -11.95 7.44
N GLN A 72 -12.94 -12.50 8.46
CA GLN A 72 -13.60 -12.90 9.71
C GLN A 72 -14.21 -11.71 10.47
N GLN A 73 -13.58 -10.53 10.42
CA GLN A 73 -14.14 -9.32 11.04
C GLN A 73 -15.35 -8.77 10.29
N GLN A 74 -15.37 -8.83 8.96
CA GLN A 74 -16.51 -8.37 8.15
C GLN A 74 -17.78 -9.23 8.33
N ILE A 75 -17.64 -10.51 8.68
CA ILE A 75 -18.79 -11.41 8.93
C ILE A 75 -19.43 -11.16 10.32
N LYS A 76 -18.74 -10.45 11.22
CA LYS A 76 -19.20 -10.17 12.59
C LYS A 76 -19.89 -8.81 12.76
N LEU A 77 -20.00 -8.00 11.70
CA LEU A 77 -20.72 -6.72 11.65
C LEU A 77 -22.02 -6.88 10.85
#